data_AF-A0A6J5UVL1-F1
#
_entry.id   AF-A0A6J5UVL1-F1
#
_cell.length_a   1.000
_cell.length_b   1.000
_cell.length_c   1.000
_cell.angle_alpha   90.00
_cell.angle_beta   90.00
_cell.angle_gamma   90.00
#
_symmetry.space_group_name_H-M   'P 1'
#
loop_
_entity.id
_entity.type
_entity.pdbx_description
1 polymer ?
#
loop_
_entity_poly.entity_id
_entity_poly.type
_entity_poly.pdbx_seq_one_letter_code
_entity_poly.pdbx_strand_id
1 'polypeptide(L)'
;MAVMAVYYRFYWQMEGGNVPLSEILGTFPLSVGAAVGMEFWARWAHKALWHASLWHMHDSHHRPGEGPFELKDGLKQREKR
;
A
#
# COMPACT_ATOMS: atom_id res chain seq x y z
N MET A 1 -18.16 -3.75 12.98
CA MET A 1 -18.45 -2.33 12.65
C MET A 1 -18.47 -2.05 11.14
N ALA A 2 -17.42 -2.39 10.37
CA ALA A 2 -17.36 -2.08 8.94
C ALA A 2 -18.52 -2.68 8.10
N VAL A 3 -18.87 -3.95 8.33
CA VAL A 3 -19.95 -4.63 7.59
C VAL A 3 -21.30 -3.92 7.76
N MET A 4 -21.65 -3.50 8.98
CA MET A 4 -22.90 -2.76 9.24
C MET A 4 -22.87 -1.37 8.58
N ALA A 5 -21.74 -0.67 8.61
CA ALA A 5 -21.61 0.63 7.96
C ALA A 5 -21.77 0.53 6.43
N VAL A 6 -21.19 -0.51 5.82
CA VAL A 6 -21.34 -0.79 4.38
C VAL A 6 -22.79 -1.15 4.05
N TYR A 7 -23.42 -2.02 4.85
CA TYR A 7 -24.82 -2.39 4.66
C TYR A 7 -25.75 -1.17 4.71
N TYR A 8 -25.64 -0.34 5.75
CA TYR A 8 -26.48 0.87 5.88
C TYR A 8 -26.22 1.90 4.79
N ARG A 9 -24.96 2.07 4.35
CA ARG A 9 -24.60 2.94 3.22
C ARG A 9 -25.32 2.54 1.95
N PHE A 10 -25.31 1.24 1.61
CA PHE A 10 -25.98 0.73 0.42
C PHE A 10 -27.50 0.72 0.56
N TYR A 11 -28.03 0.36 1.73
CA TYR A 11 -29.45 0.39 2.03
C TYR A 11 -30.05 1.78 1.76
N TRP A 12 -29.45 2.82 2.33
CA TRP A 12 -29.89 4.22 2.14
C TRP A 12 -29.72 4.68 0.68
N GLN A 13 -28.64 4.25 0.02
CA GLN A 13 -28.34 4.65 -1.35
C GLN A 13 -29.29 4.02 -2.38
N MET A 14 -29.89 2.87 -2.07
CA MET A 14 -30.84 2.15 -2.92
C MET A 14 -32.31 2.51 -2.66
N GLU A 15 -32.61 3.22 -1.57
CA GLU A 15 -33.98 3.60 -1.16
C GLU A 15 -34.71 4.47 -2.19
N GLY A 16 -33.97 5.15 -3.07
CA GLY A 16 -34.50 5.93 -4.19
C GLY A 16 -34.69 5.18 -5.51
N GLY A 17 -34.42 3.87 -5.57
CA GLY A 17 -34.61 3.01 -6.76
C GLY A 17 -33.70 3.30 -7.97
N ASN A 18 -32.92 4.38 -7.93
CA ASN A 18 -32.02 4.80 -9.00
C ASN A 18 -30.59 4.37 -8.72
N VAL A 19 -29.94 3.74 -9.70
CA VAL A 19 -28.52 3.40 -9.64
C VAL A 19 -27.68 4.68 -9.82
N PRO A 20 -26.81 5.05 -8.86
CA PRO A 20 -26.02 6.28 -8.92
C PRO A 20 -24.82 6.12 -9.85
N LEU A 21 -25.07 6.12 -11.16
CA LEU A 21 -24.06 5.86 -12.18
C LEU A 21 -22.85 6.81 -12.10
N SER A 22 -23.06 8.09 -11.80
CA SER A 22 -21.96 9.05 -11.63
C SER A 22 -21.03 8.70 -10.48
N GLU A 23 -21.58 8.20 -9.36
CA GLU A 23 -20.79 7.79 -8.20
C GLU A 23 -20.03 6.49 -8.47
N ILE A 24 -20.64 5.55 -9.19
CA ILE A 24 -19.98 4.31 -9.62
C ILE A 24 -18.84 4.63 -10.59
N LEU A 25 -19.09 5.51 -11.57
CA LEU A 25 -18.08 5.97 -12.54
C LEU A 25 -16.96 6.79 -11.90
N GLY A 26 -17.19 7.40 -10.74
CA GLY A 26 -16.13 8.05 -9.97
C GLY A 26 -15.34 7.04 -9.15
N THR A 27 -16.03 6.30 -8.28
CA THR A 27 -15.40 5.50 -7.21
C THR A 27 -14.73 4.23 -7.73
N PHE A 28 -15.35 3.52 -8.66
CA PHE A 28 -14.82 2.25 -9.17
C PHE A 28 -13.51 2.43 -9.94
N PRO A 29 -13.45 3.24 -11.02
CA PRO A 29 -12.20 3.40 -11.75
C PRO A 29 -11.13 4.12 -10.92
N LEU A 30 -11.50 5.00 -9.98
CA LEU A 30 -10.54 5.62 -9.08
C LEU A 30 -9.93 4.58 -8.12
N SER A 31 -10.74 3.64 -7.60
CA SER A 31 -10.24 2.55 -6.76
C SER A 31 -9.33 1.59 -7.55
N VAL A 32 -9.74 1.19 -8.76
CA VAL A 32 -8.93 0.34 -9.64
C VAL A 32 -7.63 1.05 -10.04
N GLY A 33 -7.74 2.31 -10.46
CA GLY A 33 -6.60 3.15 -10.83
C GLY A 33 -5.63 3.35 -9.68
N ALA A 34 -6.12 3.55 -8.46
CA ALA A 34 -5.28 3.63 -7.27
C ALA A 34 -4.53 2.31 -7.03
N ALA A 35 -5.22 1.16 -7.06
CA ALA A 35 -4.57 -0.13 -6.87
C ALA A 35 -3.46 -0.41 -7.91
N VAL A 36 -3.76 -0.16 -9.19
CA VAL A 36 -2.78 -0.32 -10.28
C VAL A 36 -1.63 0.68 -10.14
N GLY A 37 -1.94 1.95 -9.87
CA GLY A 37 -0.95 3.00 -9.70
C GLY A 37 0.01 2.71 -8.55
N MET A 38 -0.49 2.17 -7.44
CA MET A 38 0.33 1.78 -6.29
C MET A 38 1.32 0.66 -6.64
N GLU A 39 0.98 -0.29 -7.51
CA GLU A 39 1.92 -1.33 -7.97
C GLU A 39 3.03 -0.74 -8.84
N PHE A 40 2.70 0.15 -9.79
CA PHE A 40 3.72 0.83 -10.61
C PHE A 40 4.62 1.73 -9.75
N TRP A 41 4.02 2.47 -8.82
CA TRP A 41 4.75 3.29 -7.86
C TRP A 41 5.68 2.44 -7.01
N ALA A 42 5.21 1.32 -6.46
CA ALA A 42 6.03 0.42 -5.63
C ALA A 42 7.21 -0.13 -6.43
N ARG A 43 7.00 -0.58 -7.66
CA ARG A 43 8.07 -1.08 -8.54
C ARG A 43 9.09 0.00 -8.87
N TRP A 44 8.63 1.22 -9.17
CA TRP A 44 9.52 2.35 -9.45
C TRP A 44 10.30 2.74 -8.19
N ALA A 45 9.63 2.95 -7.06
CA ALA A 45 10.25 3.35 -5.80
C ALA A 45 11.29 2.33 -5.35
N HIS A 46 11.01 1.04 -5.55
CA HIS A 46 11.98 -0.02 -5.30
C HIS A 46 13.26 0.13 -6.13
N LYS A 47 13.13 0.30 -7.44
CA LYS A 47 14.31 0.43 -8.33
C LYS A 47 15.03 1.77 -8.15
N ALA A 48 14.30 2.86 -8.02
CA ALA A 48 14.84 4.22 -8.11
C ALA A 48 15.19 4.84 -6.75
N LEU A 49 14.48 4.45 -5.68
CA LEU A 49 14.72 4.98 -4.33
C LEU A 49 15.39 3.94 -3.44
N TRP A 50 14.80 2.76 -3.30
CA TRP A 50 15.31 1.72 -2.38
C TRP A 50 16.67 1.16 -2.80
N HIS A 51 16.96 1.10 -4.10
CA HIS A 51 18.28 0.72 -4.63
C HIS A 51 19.24 1.90 -4.87
N ALA A 52 18.88 3.11 -4.44
CA ALA A 52 19.73 4.28 -4.58
C ALA A 52 19.82 5.08 -3.26
N SER A 53 19.09 6.18 -3.14
CA SER A 53 19.19 7.11 -2.00
C SER A 53 18.77 6.48 -0.67
N LEU A 54 17.86 5.50 -0.68
CA LEU A 54 17.32 4.85 0.51
C LEU A 54 17.90 3.44 0.73
N TRP A 55 18.99 3.09 0.03
CA TRP A 55 19.68 1.81 0.18
C TRP A 55 20.08 1.50 1.62
N HIS A 56 20.51 2.51 2.38
CA HIS A 56 20.93 2.32 3.78
C HIS A 56 19.82 1.74 4.68
N MET A 57 18.54 1.95 4.35
CA MET A 57 17.40 1.30 5.03
C MET A 57 17.04 -0.05 4.39
N HIS A 58 17.30 -0.22 3.10
CA HIS A 58 16.86 -1.37 2.30
C HIS A 58 17.88 -2.53 2.18
N ASP A 59 19.18 -2.26 2.34
CA ASP A 59 20.29 -3.23 2.23
C ASP A 59 20.10 -4.45 3.13
N SER A 60 19.62 -4.20 4.34
CA SER A 60 19.35 -5.26 5.31
C SER A 60 18.37 -6.30 4.76
N HIS A 61 17.37 -5.90 3.97
CA HIS A 61 16.39 -6.81 3.35
C HIS A 61 17.00 -7.76 2.31
N HIS A 62 18.10 -7.38 1.64
CA HIS A 62 18.80 -8.22 0.66
C HIS A 62 19.77 -9.22 1.29
N ARG A 63 20.12 -9.03 2.58
CA ARG A 63 21.01 -9.96 3.29
C ARG A 63 20.26 -11.25 3.65
N PRO A 64 20.91 -12.43 3.57
CA PRO A 64 20.33 -13.67 4.05
C PRO A 64 19.96 -13.49 5.54
N GLY A 65 18.69 -13.72 5.88
CA GLY A 65 18.24 -13.61 7.26
C GLY A 65 18.79 -14.74 8.12
N GLU A 66 19.27 -14.43 9.32
CA GLU A 66 19.85 -15.39 10.26
C GLU A 66 18.82 -15.95 11.27
N GLY A 67 17.52 -15.62 11.17
CA GLY A 67 16.51 -16.16 12.11
C GLY A 67 15.02 -15.93 11.73
N PRO A 68 14.07 -16.48 12.52
CA PRO A 68 12.64 -16.53 12.17
C PRO A 68 11.94 -15.17 12.15
N PHE A 69 12.46 -14.16 12.85
CA PHE A 69 11.95 -12.78 12.89
C PHE A 69 13.12 -11.81 13.09
N GLU A 70 13.71 -11.29 12.03
CA GLU A 70 14.72 -10.23 12.14
C GLU A 70 14.05 -8.85 12.22
N LEU A 71 14.13 -8.21 13.40
CA LEU A 71 13.96 -6.77 13.55
C LEU A 71 15.22 -6.08 13.01
N LYS A 72 15.10 -5.42 11.87
CA LYS A 72 16.20 -4.71 11.19
C LYS A 72 16.16 -3.22 11.54
N ASP A 73 16.88 -2.85 12.59
CA ASP A 73 17.11 -1.44 12.95
C ASP A 73 18.55 -0.98 12.68
N GLY A 74 18.67 0.26 12.19
CA GLY A 74 19.85 0.94 11.66
C GLY A 74 21.01 1.23 12.64
N LEU A 75 21.36 0.28 13.50
CA LEU A 75 22.46 0.43 14.48
C LEU A 75 23.77 -0.26 14.09
N LYS A 76 23.79 -1.11 13.05
CA LYS A 76 25.05 -1.77 12.60
C LYS A 76 26.05 -0.86 11.85
N GLN A 77 25.84 0.46 11.80
CA GLN A 77 26.85 1.39 11.25
C GLN A 77 27.88 1.89 12.27
N ARG A 78 27.74 1.59 13.58
CA ARG A 78 28.68 2.08 14.61
C ARG A 78 29.80 1.13 15.01
N GLU A 79 29.95 -0.02 14.36
CA GLU A 79 30.95 -1.04 14.76
C GLU A 79 32.09 -1.24 13.75
N LYS A 80 32.17 -0.38 12.72
CA LYS A 80 33.27 -0.38 11.74
C LYS A 80 34.01 0.96 11.69
N ARG A 81 34.34 1.51 12.87
CA ARG A 81 35.39 2.53 13.03
C ARG A 81 36.51 1.95 13.87
#